data_AF-A0A2N3T6P0-F1
#
_entry.id   AF-A0A2N3T6P0-F1
#
_cell.length_a   1.000
_cell.length_b   1.000
_cell.length_c   1.000
_cell.angle_alpha   90.00
_cell.angle_beta   90.00
_cell.angle_gamma   90.00
#
_symmetry.space_group_name_H-M   'P 1'
#
loop_
_entity.id
_entity.type
_entity.pdbx_description
1 polymer ?
#
loop_
_entity_poly.entity_id
_entity_poly.type
_entity_poly.pdbx_seq_one_letter_code
_entity_poly.pdbx_strand_id
1 'polypeptide(L)'
;MPLKIKYTVVLFFLVLIICTTGNTQTTEQNFDCLKIDNQGLLKQSFDSFEKDLFHHYKFNNDTIKTYQTFLNEVYSLSINLRELPSKNSIQLARIYKKKATDRNSLWVLLSQYDEELIASQNTTTPKANQQKEGEVLTFNYRGGFIQCLKNNSNSEGFKDIVNTLELDGNVSPSLIAQRLHDLPRDEFNTHEVKSFIAFDIYYSILLVIEKAFG
;
A
#
# COMPACT_ATOMS: atom_id res chain seq x y z
N MET A 1 -45.84 -59.32 53.63
CA MET A 1 -44.61 -59.28 52.81
C MET A 1 -44.14 -57.84 52.69
N PRO A 2 -43.04 -57.41 53.35
CA PRO A 2 -42.43 -56.11 53.10
C PRO A 2 -41.27 -56.24 52.11
N LEU A 3 -41.31 -55.44 51.04
CA LEU A 3 -40.24 -55.36 50.04
C LEU A 3 -39.13 -54.44 50.57
N LYS A 4 -37.93 -54.99 50.72
CA LYS A 4 -36.73 -54.30 51.19
C LYS A 4 -36.22 -53.33 50.13
N ILE A 5 -36.09 -52.06 50.51
CA ILE A 5 -35.43 -51.00 49.74
C ILE A 5 -33.92 -51.29 49.72
N LYS A 6 -33.32 -51.38 48.53
CA LYS A 6 -31.87 -51.33 48.33
C LYS A 6 -31.57 -50.06 47.53
N TYR A 7 -31.01 -49.07 48.20
CA TYR A 7 -30.53 -47.84 47.58
C TYR A 7 -29.25 -48.15 46.81
N THR A 8 -29.34 -48.13 45.48
CA THR A 8 -28.18 -48.15 44.60
C THR A 8 -27.61 -46.73 44.53
N VAL A 9 -26.34 -46.62 44.90
CA VAL A 9 -25.50 -45.42 44.85
C VAL A 9 -25.56 -44.79 43.46
N VAL A 10 -26.08 -43.57 43.36
CA VAL A 10 -25.88 -42.71 42.19
C VAL A 10 -25.07 -41.51 42.64
N LEU A 11 -23.77 -41.61 42.38
CA LEU A 11 -22.76 -40.58 42.54
C LEU A 11 -23.11 -39.43 41.57
N PHE A 12 -23.65 -38.33 42.08
CA PHE A 12 -23.94 -37.15 41.28
C PHE A 12 -22.61 -36.44 40.95
N PHE A 13 -22.12 -36.66 39.73
CA PHE A 13 -20.92 -36.02 39.19
C PHE A 13 -21.14 -34.51 39.11
N LEU A 14 -20.43 -33.78 39.96
CA LEU A 14 -20.25 -32.34 39.87
C LEU A 14 -19.25 -32.06 38.72
N VAL A 15 -19.76 -31.94 37.50
CA VAL A 15 -18.98 -31.48 36.34
C VAL A 15 -19.46 -30.07 35.98
N LEU A 16 -18.83 -29.10 36.64
CA LEU A 16 -18.72 -27.73 36.16
C LEU A 16 -17.87 -27.75 34.88
N ILE A 17 -18.51 -27.86 33.72
CA ILE A 17 -17.94 -27.40 32.46
C ILE A 17 -18.83 -26.27 31.97
N ILE A 18 -18.52 -25.06 32.45
CA ILE A 18 -18.91 -23.85 31.76
C ILE A 18 -17.94 -23.73 30.59
N CYS A 19 -18.29 -24.37 29.47
CA CYS A 19 -17.71 -24.00 28.17
C CYS A 19 -18.32 -22.67 27.78
N THR A 20 -17.75 -21.57 28.27
CA THR A 20 -17.85 -20.30 27.53
C THR A 20 -17.05 -20.49 26.26
N THR A 21 -17.73 -20.84 25.17
CA THR A 21 -17.24 -20.52 23.83
C THR A 21 -17.32 -19.00 23.69
N GLY A 22 -16.35 -18.33 24.30
CA GLY A 22 -15.96 -16.99 23.90
C GLY A 22 -15.35 -17.11 22.51
N ASN A 23 -16.21 -17.17 21.49
CA ASN A 23 -15.83 -16.73 20.15
C ASN A 23 -15.57 -15.24 20.26
N THR A 24 -14.38 -14.85 20.72
CA THR A 24 -13.77 -13.63 20.21
C THR A 24 -13.48 -13.91 18.75
N GLN A 25 -14.49 -13.75 17.91
CA GLN A 25 -14.27 -13.30 16.55
C GLN A 25 -13.62 -11.92 16.71
N THR A 26 -12.30 -11.89 16.83
CA THR A 26 -11.56 -10.76 16.27
C THR A 26 -11.81 -10.87 14.78
N THR A 27 -12.89 -10.26 14.31
CA THR A 27 -13.02 -9.92 12.91
C THR A 27 -11.84 -9.00 12.66
N GLU A 28 -10.74 -9.55 12.17
CA GLU A 28 -9.69 -8.78 11.50
C GLU A 28 -10.42 -8.13 10.33
N GLN A 29 -11.01 -6.96 10.57
CA GLN A 29 -11.58 -6.18 9.51
C GLN A 29 -10.38 -5.68 8.72
N ASN A 30 -10.03 -6.39 7.64
CA ASN A 30 -9.12 -5.89 6.62
C ASN A 30 -9.66 -4.52 6.19
N PHE A 31 -9.06 -3.47 6.74
CA PHE A 31 -9.48 -2.11 6.49
C PHE A 31 -9.04 -1.73 5.08
N ASP A 32 -10.01 -1.45 4.22
CA ASP A 32 -9.75 -1.10 2.83
C ASP A 32 -9.19 0.33 2.74
N CYS A 33 -7.87 0.43 2.63
CA CYS A 33 -7.14 1.69 2.55
C CYS A 33 -7.51 2.52 1.30
N LEU A 34 -8.18 1.95 0.30
CA LEU A 34 -8.67 2.72 -0.86
C LEU A 34 -9.92 3.54 -0.54
N LYS A 35 -10.53 3.35 0.64
CA LYS A 35 -11.71 4.09 1.10
C LYS A 35 -11.39 5.28 2.01
N ILE A 36 -10.11 5.54 2.31
CA ILE A 36 -9.75 6.66 3.17
C ILE A 36 -9.98 8.02 2.50
N ASP A 37 -10.04 8.05 1.17
CA ASP A 37 -10.29 9.28 0.44
C ASP A 37 -11.78 9.45 0.16
N ASN A 38 -12.35 10.54 0.66
CA ASN A 38 -13.79 10.80 0.56
C ASN A 38 -14.29 10.98 -0.88
N GLN A 39 -13.38 11.15 -1.84
CA GLN A 39 -13.70 11.39 -3.25
C GLN A 39 -13.59 10.10 -4.09
N GLY A 40 -13.16 8.98 -3.50
CA GLY A 40 -12.94 7.70 -4.18
C GLY A 40 -11.86 7.74 -5.26
N LEU A 41 -10.99 8.76 -5.24
CA LEU A 41 -9.89 8.94 -6.17
C LEU A 41 -8.86 7.81 -6.04
N LEU A 42 -8.61 7.29 -4.84
CA LEU A 42 -7.72 6.14 -4.63
C LEU A 42 -8.29 4.91 -5.32
N LYS A 43 -9.56 4.59 -5.04
CA LYS A 43 -10.22 3.45 -5.68
C LYS A 43 -10.23 3.59 -7.21
N GLN A 44 -10.62 4.75 -7.74
CA GLN A 44 -10.63 5.01 -9.19
C GLN A 44 -9.24 4.83 -9.81
N SER A 45 -8.20 5.24 -9.11
CA SER A 45 -6.82 5.13 -9.56
C SER A 45 -6.33 3.70 -9.56
N PHE A 46 -6.60 2.96 -8.49
CA PHE A 46 -6.28 1.53 -8.41
C PHE A 46 -7.01 0.72 -9.49
N ASP A 47 -8.32 0.95 -9.66
CA ASP A 47 -9.12 0.29 -10.69
C ASP A 47 -8.60 0.61 -12.11
N SER A 48 -8.16 1.86 -12.35
CA SER A 48 -7.62 2.29 -13.65
C SER A 48 -6.26 1.65 -13.93
N PHE A 49 -5.39 1.58 -12.92
CA PHE A 49 -4.13 0.86 -12.99
C PHE A 49 -4.33 -0.63 -13.31
N GLU A 50 -5.20 -1.31 -12.56
CA GLU A 50 -5.54 -2.73 -12.82
C GLU A 50 -5.99 -2.92 -14.26
N LYS A 51 -6.91 -2.08 -14.73
CA LYS A 51 -7.42 -2.17 -16.10
C LYS A 51 -6.31 -2.01 -17.14
N ASP A 52 -5.44 -1.03 -16.97
CA ASP A 52 -4.32 -0.77 -17.89
C ASP A 52 -3.34 -1.96 -17.90
N LEU A 53 -2.98 -2.46 -16.72
CA LEU A 53 -2.03 -3.55 -16.53
C LEU A 53 -2.50 -4.84 -17.21
N PHE A 54 -3.72 -5.27 -16.92
CA PHE A 54 -4.27 -6.52 -17.46
C PHE A 54 -4.63 -6.40 -18.94
N HIS A 55 -4.96 -5.20 -19.42
CA HIS A 55 -5.16 -4.96 -20.84
C HIS A 55 -3.85 -5.07 -21.63
N HIS A 56 -2.74 -4.59 -21.06
CA HIS A 56 -1.43 -4.58 -21.70
C HIS A 56 -0.81 -5.99 -21.76
N TYR A 57 -0.66 -6.66 -20.62
CA TYR A 57 0.09 -7.93 -20.54
C TYR A 57 -0.71 -9.17 -20.95
N LYS A 58 -2.04 -9.14 -20.83
CA LYS A 58 -2.96 -10.21 -21.28
C LYS A 58 -2.60 -11.62 -20.80
N PHE A 59 -2.03 -11.77 -19.61
CA PHE A 59 -1.79 -13.09 -18.99
C PHE A 59 -3.05 -13.69 -18.34
N ASN A 60 -4.21 -13.48 -18.97
CA ASN A 60 -5.53 -13.80 -18.41
C ASN A 60 -5.68 -13.17 -17.01
N ASN A 61 -6.02 -13.99 -16.00
CA ASN A 61 -6.20 -13.55 -14.62
C ASN A 61 -4.99 -13.91 -13.73
N ASP A 62 -3.81 -14.20 -14.29
CA ASP A 62 -2.61 -14.46 -13.50
C ASP A 62 -2.06 -13.14 -12.93
N THR A 63 -2.58 -12.78 -11.76
CA THR A 63 -2.25 -11.50 -11.11
C THR A 63 -0.77 -11.41 -10.73
N ILE A 64 -0.17 -12.52 -10.29
CA ILE A 64 1.21 -12.52 -9.82
C ILE A 64 2.14 -12.30 -11.00
N LYS A 65 1.98 -13.09 -12.06
CA LYS A 65 2.79 -12.95 -13.28
C LYS A 65 2.63 -11.57 -13.91
N THR A 66 1.41 -11.04 -13.93
CA THR A 66 1.11 -9.71 -14.50
C THR A 66 1.88 -8.61 -13.77
N TYR A 67 1.78 -8.55 -12.45
CA TYR A 67 2.48 -7.54 -11.66
C TYR A 67 4.00 -7.75 -11.67
N GLN A 68 4.50 -8.98 -11.58
CA GLN A 68 5.95 -9.23 -11.62
C GLN A 68 6.56 -8.86 -12.98
N THR A 69 5.85 -9.12 -14.08
CA THR A 69 6.32 -8.72 -15.42
C THR A 69 6.38 -7.20 -15.52
N PHE A 70 5.36 -6.49 -15.04
CA PHE A 70 5.38 -5.04 -14.96
C PHE A 70 6.56 -4.50 -14.16
N LEU A 71 6.76 -4.99 -12.93
CA LEU A 71 7.89 -4.56 -12.11
C LEU A 71 9.24 -4.87 -12.77
N ASN A 72 9.37 -6.03 -13.42
CA ASN A 72 10.55 -6.40 -14.20
C ASN A 72 10.84 -5.40 -15.32
N GLU A 73 9.83 -5.00 -16.09
CA GLU A 73 10.01 -3.99 -17.14
C GLU A 73 10.31 -2.59 -16.58
N VAL A 74 9.78 -2.26 -15.40
CA VAL A 74 10.11 -1.01 -14.70
C VAL A 74 11.57 -1.02 -14.24
N TYR A 75 12.02 -2.03 -13.50
CA TYR A 75 13.39 -2.02 -12.97
C TYR A 75 14.47 -2.29 -14.03
N SER A 76 14.13 -3.00 -15.11
CA SER A 76 15.01 -3.18 -16.28
C SER A 76 14.94 -2.01 -17.26
N LEU A 77 14.10 -1.01 -16.99
CA LEU A 77 13.89 0.19 -17.83
C LEU A 77 13.43 -0.14 -19.26
N SER A 78 12.77 -1.27 -19.47
CA SER A 78 12.30 -1.74 -20.78
C SER A 78 10.82 -1.44 -21.05
N ILE A 79 10.12 -0.84 -20.09
CA ILE A 79 8.68 -0.58 -20.16
C ILE A 79 8.30 0.40 -21.28
N ASN A 80 7.31 0.04 -22.11
CA ASN A 80 6.77 0.95 -23.12
C ASN A 80 5.73 1.89 -22.51
N LEU A 81 6.22 3.02 -22.01
CA LEU A 81 5.40 4.01 -21.32
C LEU A 81 4.33 4.66 -22.21
N ARG A 82 4.42 4.59 -23.55
CA ARG A 82 3.41 5.18 -24.45
C ARG A 82 2.16 4.32 -24.63
N GLU A 83 2.29 3.01 -24.43
CA GLU A 83 1.23 2.04 -24.74
C GLU A 83 0.55 1.47 -23.50
N LEU A 84 1.21 1.54 -22.35
CA LEU A 84 0.66 1.04 -21.09
C LEU A 84 -0.50 1.91 -20.56
N PRO A 85 -0.35 3.23 -20.35
CA PRO A 85 -1.37 4.00 -19.67
C PRO A 85 -2.55 4.37 -20.57
N SER A 86 -3.77 4.20 -20.04
CA SER A 86 -4.95 4.77 -20.67
C SER A 86 -5.06 6.27 -20.45
N LYS A 87 -5.86 6.94 -21.28
CA LYS A 87 -6.21 8.37 -21.10
C LYS A 87 -6.75 8.67 -19.70
N ASN A 88 -7.49 7.73 -19.10
CA ASN A 88 -8.04 7.88 -17.76
C ASN A 88 -6.93 7.93 -16.70
N SER A 89 -5.95 7.01 -16.75
CA SER A 89 -4.81 7.01 -15.84
C SER A 89 -3.95 8.27 -15.96
N ILE A 90 -3.74 8.77 -17.18
CA ILE A 90 -3.07 10.06 -17.39
C ILE A 90 -3.86 11.23 -16.76
N GLN A 91 -5.19 11.25 -16.91
CA GLN A 91 -6.03 12.28 -16.29
C GLN A 91 -5.97 12.23 -14.76
N LEU A 92 -5.97 11.03 -14.18
CA LEU A 92 -5.83 10.84 -12.73
C LEU A 92 -4.47 11.30 -12.21
N ALA A 93 -3.38 11.00 -12.93
CA ALA A 93 -2.05 11.54 -12.62
C ALA A 93 -2.03 13.08 -12.61
N ARG A 94 -2.68 13.72 -13.60
CA ARG A 94 -2.81 15.19 -13.64
C ARG A 94 -3.60 15.75 -12.45
N ILE A 95 -4.60 15.03 -11.95
CA ILE A 95 -5.34 15.43 -10.73
C ILE A 95 -4.40 15.39 -9.51
N TYR A 96 -3.62 14.32 -9.34
CA TYR A 96 -2.65 14.23 -8.25
C TYR A 96 -1.60 15.34 -8.31
N LYS A 97 -1.07 15.63 -9.50
CA LYS A 97 -0.10 16.72 -9.69
C LYS A 97 -0.64 18.07 -9.27
N LYS A 98 -1.90 18.37 -9.57
CA LYS A 98 -2.57 19.62 -9.17
C LYS A 98 -2.81 19.71 -7.66
N LYS A 99 -2.98 18.56 -6.99
CA LYS A 99 -3.19 18.47 -5.55
C LYS A 99 -1.90 18.35 -4.75
N ALA A 100 -0.72 18.31 -5.39
CA ALA A 100 0.55 18.06 -4.71
C ALA A 100 0.94 19.10 -3.64
N THR A 101 0.29 20.26 -3.63
CA THR A 101 0.43 21.29 -2.59
C THR A 101 -0.47 21.07 -1.38
N ASP A 102 -1.42 20.13 -1.45
CA ASP A 102 -2.32 19.80 -0.35
C ASP A 102 -1.58 18.90 0.65
N ARG A 103 -1.68 19.22 1.95
CA ARG A 103 -1.01 18.43 3.01
C ARG A 103 -1.41 16.95 3.06
N ASN A 104 -2.59 16.62 2.54
CA ASN A 104 -3.11 15.25 2.50
C ASN A 104 -2.88 14.57 1.14
N SER A 105 -2.07 15.18 0.27
CA SER A 105 -1.72 14.61 -1.02
C SER A 105 -0.81 13.39 -0.85
N LEU A 106 -0.96 12.45 -1.78
CA LEU A 106 -0.05 11.31 -1.93
C LEU A 106 1.35 11.72 -2.36
N TRP A 107 1.48 12.85 -3.06
CA TRP A 107 2.77 13.44 -3.43
C TRP A 107 2.91 14.82 -2.81
N VAL A 108 4.09 15.10 -2.28
CA VAL A 108 4.47 16.36 -1.60
C VAL A 108 5.76 16.91 -2.20
N LEU A 109 6.09 18.16 -1.90
CA LEU A 109 7.38 18.72 -2.28
C LEU A 109 8.50 18.00 -1.51
N LEU A 110 9.59 17.63 -2.18
CA LEU A 110 10.75 16.97 -1.54
C LEU A 110 11.30 17.81 -0.37
N SER A 111 11.39 19.13 -0.55
CA SER A 111 11.82 20.04 0.53
C SER A 111 10.92 19.98 1.76
N GLN A 112 9.60 19.83 1.59
CA GLN A 112 8.68 19.68 2.72
C GLN A 112 8.85 18.33 3.41
N TYR A 113 9.10 17.28 2.64
CA TYR A 113 9.31 15.93 3.14
C TYR A 113 10.55 15.81 4.04
N ASP A 114 11.66 16.44 3.65
CA ASP A 114 12.90 16.45 4.43
C ASP A 114 12.76 17.30 5.70
N GLU A 115 12.06 18.43 5.61
CA GLU A 115 11.82 19.32 6.75
C GLU A 115 11.00 18.65 7.85
N GLU A 116 9.98 17.86 7.48
CA GLU A 116 9.19 17.08 8.44
C GLU A 116 10.04 16.03 9.16
N LEU A 117 11.00 15.40 8.47
CA LEU A 117 11.92 14.44 9.09
C LEU A 117 12.80 15.12 10.15
N ILE A 118 13.46 16.22 9.75
CA ILE A 118 14.35 16.97 10.64
C ILE A 118 13.58 17.48 11.86
N ALA A 119 12.36 18.01 11.66
CA ALA A 119 11.50 18.47 12.74
C ALA A 119 11.15 17.34 13.73
N SER A 120 10.89 16.13 13.24
CA SER A 120 10.61 14.96 14.10
C SER A 120 11.83 14.46 14.88
N GLN A 121 13.05 14.78 14.44
CA GLN A 121 14.30 14.31 15.05
C GLN A 121 14.90 15.28 16.10
N ASN A 122 14.17 16.34 16.50
CA ASN A 122 14.60 17.32 17.52
C ASN A 122 16.01 17.92 17.31
N THR A 123 16.47 18.03 16.07
CA THR A 123 17.81 18.56 15.76
C THR A 123 17.74 20.00 15.26
N THR A 124 18.21 20.94 16.10
CA THR A 124 18.33 22.36 15.78
C THR A 124 19.56 22.60 14.90
N THR A 125 19.42 22.45 13.58
CA THR A 125 20.47 22.86 12.63
C THR A 125 19.97 24.03 11.76
N PRO A 126 20.73 25.14 11.60
CA PRO A 126 20.31 26.28 10.79
C PRO A 126 20.27 25.93 9.29
N LYS A 127 19.20 26.32 8.59
CA LYS A 127 19.03 26.09 7.14
C LYS A 127 19.91 27.03 6.30
N ALA A 128 20.65 26.44 5.36
CA ALA A 128 21.15 27.16 4.19
C ALA A 128 20.00 27.36 3.20
N ASN A 129 19.86 28.60 2.70
CA ASN A 129 18.79 29.02 1.81
C ASN A 129 19.04 28.42 0.41
N GLN A 130 18.43 27.27 0.10
CA GLN A 130 18.49 26.70 -1.25
C GLN A 130 17.40 27.30 -2.14
N GLN A 131 17.88 27.80 -3.26
CA GLN A 131 17.17 28.59 -4.26
C GLN A 131 16.08 27.77 -4.95
N LYS A 132 14.92 28.38 -5.15
CA LYS A 132 13.76 27.83 -5.88
C LYS A 132 14.11 27.58 -7.35
N GLU A 133 14.56 26.38 -7.69
CA GLU A 133 14.65 25.95 -9.08
C GLU A 133 14.14 24.50 -9.20
N GLY A 134 12.95 24.36 -9.82
CA GLY A 134 12.28 23.08 -10.09
C GLY A 134 11.78 22.35 -8.84
N GLU A 135 10.56 22.62 -8.39
CA GLU A 135 9.92 21.87 -7.30
C GLU A 135 9.81 20.37 -7.67
N VAL A 136 10.67 19.54 -7.07
CA VAL A 136 10.64 18.08 -7.21
C VAL A 136 9.57 17.51 -6.28
N LEU A 137 8.65 16.72 -6.85
CA LEU A 137 7.66 15.96 -6.09
C LEU A 137 8.25 14.63 -5.64
N THR A 138 7.96 14.26 -4.41
CA THR A 138 8.22 12.91 -3.87
C THR A 138 6.93 12.31 -3.32
N PHE A 139 6.88 10.99 -3.25
CA PHE A 139 5.76 10.28 -2.66
C PHE A 139 5.78 10.41 -1.13
N ASN A 140 4.61 10.65 -0.53
CA ASN A 140 4.50 10.87 0.90
C ASN A 140 4.42 9.54 1.66
N TYR A 141 5.56 8.90 1.89
CA TYR A 141 5.62 7.62 2.61
C TYR A 141 5.15 7.72 4.07
N ARG A 142 5.18 8.93 4.67
CA ARG A 142 4.66 9.19 6.02
C ARG A 142 3.17 9.56 6.02
N GLY A 143 2.57 9.67 4.84
CA GLY A 143 1.17 10.05 4.67
C GLY A 143 0.20 8.94 5.09
N GLY A 144 -1.02 9.35 5.45
CA GLY A 144 -2.04 8.44 6.00
C GLY A 144 -2.37 7.24 5.11
N PHE A 145 -2.29 7.38 3.79
CA PHE A 145 -2.50 6.26 2.87
C PHE A 145 -1.44 5.17 3.00
N ILE A 146 -0.15 5.55 3.01
CA ILE A 146 0.95 4.58 3.09
C ILE A 146 1.06 3.98 4.48
N GLN A 147 0.83 4.78 5.51
CA GLN A 147 0.71 4.26 6.87
C GLN A 147 -0.47 3.28 6.99
N CYS A 148 -1.58 3.53 6.32
CA CYS A 148 -2.68 2.58 6.26
C CYS A 148 -2.24 1.25 5.62
N LEU A 149 -1.62 1.29 4.42
CA LEU A 149 -1.15 0.07 3.75
C LEU A 149 -0.14 -0.70 4.62
N LYS A 150 0.85 0.01 5.20
CA LYS A 150 1.87 -0.59 6.06
C LYS A 150 1.27 -1.27 7.28
N ASN A 151 0.36 -0.58 7.98
CA ASN A 151 -0.22 -1.07 9.24
C ASN A 151 -1.25 -2.19 9.06
N ASN A 152 -1.85 -2.31 7.88
CA ASN A 152 -2.79 -3.40 7.55
C ASN A 152 -2.12 -4.57 6.83
N SER A 153 -0.85 -4.46 6.44
CA SER A 153 -0.14 -5.54 5.77
C SER A 153 0.43 -6.56 6.75
N ASN A 154 0.42 -7.83 6.36
CA ASN A 154 1.12 -8.92 7.05
C ASN A 154 2.50 -9.23 6.43
N SER A 155 2.89 -8.50 5.37
CA SER A 155 4.20 -8.68 4.73
C SER A 155 5.26 -7.87 5.47
N GLU A 156 6.20 -8.58 6.12
CA GLU A 156 7.33 -7.95 6.81
C GLU A 156 8.29 -7.30 5.80
N GLY A 157 8.53 -7.94 4.65
CA GLY A 157 9.34 -7.36 3.58
C GLY A 157 8.76 -6.07 3.03
N PHE A 158 7.43 -5.98 2.90
CA PHE A 158 6.75 -4.74 2.50
C PHE A 158 6.89 -3.66 3.58
N LYS A 159 6.68 -3.99 4.85
CA LYS A 159 6.86 -3.04 5.96
C LYS A 159 8.28 -2.50 5.98
N ASP A 160 9.29 -3.33 5.76
CA ASP A 160 10.70 -2.93 5.71
C ASP A 160 11.00 -2.00 4.54
N ILE A 161 10.42 -2.26 3.36
CA ILE A 161 10.51 -1.35 2.21
C ILE A 161 9.94 0.02 2.59
N VAL A 162 8.73 0.07 3.15
CA VAL A 162 8.09 1.34 3.53
C VAL A 162 8.87 2.06 4.64
N ASN A 163 9.31 1.36 5.67
CA ASN A 163 10.13 1.94 6.75
C ASN A 163 11.44 2.54 6.22
N THR A 164 12.06 1.92 5.21
CA THR A 164 13.26 2.46 4.55
C THR A 164 12.93 3.75 3.80
N LEU A 165 11.84 3.76 3.03
CA LEU A 165 11.40 4.92 2.24
C LEU A 165 10.90 6.08 3.12
N GLU A 166 10.44 5.80 4.34
CA GLU A 166 10.14 6.83 5.33
C GLU A 166 11.37 7.58 5.81
N LEU A 167 12.55 6.98 5.77
CA LEU A 167 13.82 7.60 6.16
C LEU A 167 14.46 8.33 4.99
N ASP A 168 14.42 7.73 3.80
CA ASP A 168 14.91 8.31 2.55
C ASP A 168 13.88 8.09 1.44
N GLY A 169 13.09 9.13 1.17
CA GLY A 169 12.07 9.10 0.13
C GLY A 169 12.59 9.41 -1.27
N ASN A 170 13.88 9.75 -1.42
CA ASN A 170 14.48 10.12 -2.70
C ASN A 170 15.04 8.90 -3.44
N VAL A 171 14.21 7.87 -3.61
CA VAL A 171 14.57 6.61 -4.27
C VAL A 171 13.88 6.53 -5.62
N SER A 172 14.63 6.15 -6.66
CA SER A 172 14.06 5.99 -8.00
C SER A 172 13.05 4.84 -8.05
N PRO A 173 11.92 4.97 -8.77
CA PRO A 173 10.92 3.91 -8.89
C PRO A 173 11.45 2.55 -9.37
N SER A 174 12.52 2.52 -10.18
CA SER A 174 13.15 1.26 -10.64
C SER A 174 13.76 0.45 -9.49
N LEU A 175 14.44 1.10 -8.54
CA LEU A 175 15.00 0.44 -7.36
C LEU A 175 13.89 -0.07 -6.43
N ILE A 176 12.83 0.71 -6.24
CA ILE A 176 11.66 0.30 -5.46
C ILE A 176 10.98 -0.90 -6.14
N ALA A 177 10.79 -0.86 -7.46
CA ALA A 177 10.21 -1.94 -8.25
C ALA A 177 11.01 -3.24 -8.14
N GLN A 178 12.34 -3.17 -8.13
CA GLN A 178 13.18 -4.34 -7.89
C GLN A 178 12.93 -4.95 -6.51
N ARG A 179 12.92 -4.14 -5.45
CA ARG A 179 12.66 -4.62 -4.08
C ARG A 179 11.28 -5.25 -3.94
N LEU A 180 10.26 -4.66 -4.55
CA LEU A 180 8.90 -5.21 -4.56
C LEU A 180 8.82 -6.52 -5.36
N HIS A 181 9.53 -6.62 -6.48
CA HIS A 181 9.57 -7.82 -7.31
C HIS A 181 10.17 -9.02 -6.56
N ASP A 182 11.19 -8.76 -5.74
CA ASP A 182 11.94 -9.78 -5.01
C ASP A 182 11.25 -10.25 -3.72
N LEU A 183 10.08 -9.70 -3.37
CA LEU A 183 9.28 -10.16 -2.24
C LEU A 183 8.86 -11.62 -2.41
N PRO A 184 8.80 -12.40 -1.31
CA PRO A 184 8.19 -13.73 -1.32
C PRO A 184 6.78 -13.69 -1.91
N ARG A 185 6.37 -14.76 -2.60
CA ARG A 185 5.13 -14.80 -3.39
C ARG A 185 3.88 -14.50 -2.57
N ASP A 186 3.83 -15.01 -1.34
CA ASP A 186 2.76 -14.82 -0.38
C ASP A 186 2.68 -13.38 0.14
N GLU A 187 3.83 -12.76 0.39
CA GLU A 187 3.94 -11.35 0.75
C GLU A 187 3.56 -10.42 -0.40
N PHE A 188 4.05 -10.73 -1.60
CA PHE A 188 3.80 -9.98 -2.82
C PHE A 188 2.33 -9.95 -3.22
N ASN A 189 1.61 -11.06 -3.06
CA ASN A 189 0.24 -11.22 -3.56
C ASN A 189 -0.83 -10.65 -2.60
N THR A 190 -0.48 -9.65 -1.82
CA THR A 190 -1.38 -8.95 -0.90
C THR A 190 -2.01 -7.72 -1.58
N HIS A 191 -3.14 -7.25 -1.06
CA HIS A 191 -3.81 -6.07 -1.60
C HIS A 191 -3.00 -4.79 -1.34
N GLU A 192 -2.30 -4.75 -0.20
CA GLU A 192 -1.50 -3.62 0.26
C GLU A 192 -0.29 -3.41 -0.64
N VAL A 193 0.45 -4.47 -0.95
CA VAL A 193 1.60 -4.42 -1.88
C VAL A 193 1.16 -4.03 -3.28
N LYS A 194 0.05 -4.60 -3.78
CA LYS A 194 -0.49 -4.24 -5.09
C LYS A 194 -0.95 -2.78 -5.17
N SER A 195 -1.59 -2.29 -4.11
CA SER A 195 -1.95 -0.88 -3.99
C SER A 195 -0.71 0.00 -3.99
N PHE A 196 0.31 -0.35 -3.21
CA PHE A 196 1.58 0.37 -3.20
C PHE A 196 2.22 0.44 -4.59
N ILE A 197 2.25 -0.67 -5.34
CA ILE A 197 2.74 -0.71 -6.73
C ILE A 197 1.96 0.27 -7.62
N ALA A 198 0.64 0.31 -7.51
CA ALA A 198 -0.18 1.23 -8.31
C ALA A 198 0.21 2.69 -8.07
N PHE A 199 0.37 3.09 -6.80
CA PHE A 199 0.62 4.49 -6.48
C PHE A 199 2.09 4.88 -6.58
N ASP A 200 2.98 4.17 -5.91
CA ASP A 200 4.38 4.58 -5.81
C ASP A 200 5.20 4.25 -7.07
N ILE A 201 4.82 3.21 -7.81
CA ILE A 201 5.49 2.86 -9.07
C ILE A 201 4.74 3.47 -10.25
N TYR A 202 3.52 3.02 -10.51
CA TYR A 202 2.81 3.35 -11.74
C TYR A 202 2.47 4.85 -11.82
N TYR A 203 1.79 5.41 -10.81
CA TYR A 203 1.43 6.83 -10.84
C TYR A 203 2.62 7.78 -10.69
N SER A 204 3.67 7.41 -9.94
CA SER A 204 4.91 8.20 -9.90
C SER A 204 5.57 8.30 -11.28
N ILE A 205 5.62 7.20 -12.04
CA ILE A 205 6.09 7.24 -13.44
C ILE A 205 5.19 8.17 -14.28
N LEU A 206 3.86 8.02 -14.18
CA LEU A 206 2.92 8.84 -14.94
C LEU A 206 3.05 10.34 -14.62
N LEU A 207 3.27 10.73 -13.37
CA LEU A 207 3.44 12.13 -12.98
C LEU A 207 4.64 12.81 -13.66
N VAL A 208 5.70 12.04 -13.91
CA VAL A 208 6.90 12.48 -14.62
C VAL A 208 6.61 12.62 -16.12
N ILE A 209 5.92 11.65 -16.72
CA ILE A 209 5.75 11.57 -18.18
C ILE A 209 4.45 12.17 -18.71
N GLU A 210 3.50 12.58 -17.86
CA GLU A 210 2.15 12.98 -18.30
C GLU A 210 2.14 14.11 -19.34
N LYS A 211 3.14 15.00 -19.31
CA LYS A 211 3.31 16.08 -20.31
C LYS A 211 3.64 15.57 -21.72
N ALA A 212 4.17 14.36 -21.84
CA ALA A 212 4.44 13.72 -23.13
C ALA A 212 3.16 13.21 -23.80
N PHE A 213 2.06 13.11 -23.05
CA PHE A 213 0.72 12.87 -23.55
C PHE A 213 0.05 14.23 -23.64
N GLY A 214 -0.31 14.70 -24.84
CA GLY A 214 -0.87 16.04 -25.07
C GLY A 214 -2.08 16.41 -24.22
#